data_AF-A0A2J8QM21-F1
#
_entry.id   AF-A0A2J8QM21-F1
#
_cell.length_a   1.000
_cell.length_b   1.000
_cell.length_c   1.000
_cell.angle_alpha   90.00
_cell.angle_beta   90.00
_cell.angle_gamma   90.00
#
_symmetry.space_group_name_H-M   'P 1'
#
loop_
_entity.id
_entity.type
_entity.pdbx_description
1 polymer ?
#
loop_
_entity_poly.entity_id
_entity_poly.type
_entity_poly.pdbx_seq_one_letter_code
_entity_poly.pdbx_strand_id
1 'polypeptide(L)'
;KNVVKIQKHVTFNQVKGIFGFTDSDCIGKISFPAIQAAPSFSNSFPQIFRDRTDIQCLIPCAIDQDPYFRMTRDVAPRIGYPKPALLHSTFFPALQGAQTKMSASDPNSSIFLTDTAKQIKTKVSSGPGRGQPAGSETCPGGHTHTHTTAQCFGLQPPSHRSNAELQDCQLCSLQNSRQPVLPT
;
A
#
# COMPACT_ATOMS: atom_id res chain seq x y z
N LYS A 1 4.47 18.38 -23.12
CA LYS A 1 5.61 17.84 -23.90
C LYS A 1 5.93 16.38 -23.57
N ASN A 2 6.19 16.01 -22.31
CA ASN A 2 6.61 14.65 -21.96
C ASN A 2 5.54 13.57 -22.15
N VAL A 3 4.26 13.87 -21.91
CA VAL A 3 3.15 12.92 -22.16
C VAL A 3 3.20 12.37 -23.59
N VAL A 4 3.30 13.26 -24.59
CA VAL A 4 3.39 12.85 -26.01
C VAL A 4 4.65 12.03 -26.30
N LYS A 5 5.79 12.39 -25.72
CA LYS A 5 7.03 11.60 -25.84
C LYS A 5 6.83 10.18 -25.31
N ILE A 6 6.16 10.03 -24.17
CA ILE A 6 5.91 8.73 -23.54
C ILE A 6 4.91 7.92 -24.37
N GLN A 7 3.78 8.51 -24.77
CA GLN A 7 2.77 7.86 -25.60
C GLN A 7 3.37 7.31 -26.92
N LYS A 8 4.30 8.04 -27.54
CA LYS A 8 4.98 7.58 -28.76
C LYS A 8 5.83 6.32 -28.56
N HIS A 9 6.25 6.01 -27.32
CA HIS A 9 7.12 4.88 -26.99
C HIS A 9 6.42 3.77 -26.20
N VAL A 10 5.10 3.88 -26.01
CA VAL A 10 4.28 2.87 -25.32
C VAL A 10 3.20 2.39 -26.29
N THR A 11 3.25 1.12 -26.65
CA THR A 11 2.26 0.52 -27.56
C THR A 11 1.01 0.09 -26.80
N PHE A 12 -0.09 -0.06 -27.53
CA PHE A 12 -1.33 -0.58 -26.93
C PHE A 12 -1.14 -1.98 -26.34
N ASN A 13 -0.44 -2.88 -27.04
CA ASN A 13 -0.13 -4.22 -26.53
C ASN A 13 0.64 -4.20 -25.20
N GLN A 14 1.52 -3.23 -25.00
CA GLN A 14 2.23 -3.08 -23.72
C GLN A 14 1.27 -2.72 -22.60
N VAL A 15 0.37 -1.74 -22.79
CA VAL A 15 -0.58 -1.35 -21.73
C VAL A 15 -1.66 -2.41 -21.48
N LYS A 16 -2.03 -3.21 -22.50
CA LYS A 16 -2.87 -4.41 -22.28
C LYS A 16 -2.18 -5.41 -21.35
N GLY A 17 -0.91 -5.70 -21.59
CA GLY A 17 -0.14 -6.65 -20.77
C GLY A 17 0.17 -6.14 -19.35
N ILE A 18 0.38 -4.84 -19.19
CA ILE A 18 0.77 -4.25 -17.88
C ILE A 18 -0.46 -3.96 -17.01
N PHE A 19 -1.53 -3.41 -17.60
CA PHE A 19 -2.69 -2.90 -16.85
C PHE A 19 -3.99 -3.67 -17.10
N GLY A 20 -3.97 -4.67 -18.00
CA GLY A 20 -5.16 -5.46 -18.30
C GLY A 20 -6.23 -4.72 -19.12
N PHE A 21 -5.87 -3.66 -19.84
CA PHE A 21 -6.81 -2.95 -20.69
C PHE A 21 -7.32 -3.82 -21.85
N THR A 22 -8.54 -3.52 -22.29
CA THR A 22 -9.21 -4.18 -23.39
C THR A 22 -9.49 -3.22 -24.53
N ASP A 23 -9.88 -3.75 -25.69
CA ASP A 23 -10.19 -2.94 -26.88
C ASP A 23 -11.51 -2.15 -26.70
N SER A 24 -12.29 -2.49 -25.67
CA SER A 24 -13.51 -1.79 -25.29
C SER A 24 -13.28 -0.64 -24.30
N ASP A 25 -12.08 -0.51 -23.73
CA ASP A 25 -11.76 0.61 -22.84
C ASP A 25 -11.64 1.92 -23.62
N CYS A 26 -12.08 3.02 -23.01
CA CYS A 26 -11.98 4.32 -23.66
C CYS A 26 -10.51 4.76 -23.83
N ILE A 27 -10.23 5.52 -24.90
CA ILE A 27 -8.88 6.01 -25.23
C ILE A 27 -8.25 6.83 -24.10
N GLY A 28 -9.07 7.46 -23.25
CA GLY A 28 -8.62 8.18 -22.06
C GLY A 28 -7.95 7.25 -21.05
N LYS A 29 -8.54 6.08 -20.75
CA LYS A 29 -7.92 5.07 -19.87
C LYS A 29 -6.63 4.52 -20.47
N ILE A 30 -6.65 4.18 -21.76
CA ILE A 30 -5.52 3.58 -22.46
C ILE A 30 -4.30 4.50 -22.46
N SER A 31 -4.52 5.81 -22.61
CA SER A 31 -3.45 6.82 -22.67
C SER A 31 -3.03 7.38 -21.31
N PHE A 32 -3.80 7.11 -20.25
CA PHE A 32 -3.55 7.60 -18.89
C PHE A 32 -2.19 7.21 -18.29
N PRO A 33 -1.62 6.00 -18.52
CA PRO A 33 -0.31 5.66 -18.00
C PRO A 33 0.80 6.65 -18.38
N ALA A 34 0.71 7.29 -19.55
CA ALA A 34 1.66 8.31 -19.96
C ALA A 34 1.55 9.61 -19.15
N ILE A 35 0.34 9.93 -18.66
CA ILE A 35 0.10 11.08 -17.78
C ILE A 35 0.73 10.82 -16.41
N GLN A 36 0.54 9.62 -15.85
CA GLN A 36 1.15 9.23 -14.57
C GLN A 36 2.68 9.10 -14.65
N ALA A 37 3.22 8.72 -15.81
CA ALA A 37 4.66 8.64 -16.05
C ALA A 37 5.34 10.02 -16.17
N ALA A 38 4.67 11.02 -16.75
CA ALA A 38 5.28 12.32 -17.07
C ALA A 38 5.88 13.09 -15.87
N PRO A 39 5.27 13.09 -14.67
CA PRO A 39 5.86 13.68 -13.46
C PRO A 39 7.23 13.12 -13.05
N SER A 40 7.63 11.95 -13.56
CA SER A 40 8.93 11.34 -13.27
C SER A 40 10.11 12.09 -13.89
N PHE A 41 9.85 13.10 -14.74
CA PHE A 41 10.86 13.85 -15.48
C PHE A 41 10.78 15.34 -15.12
N SER A 42 11.88 15.92 -14.66
CA SER A 42 11.95 17.27 -14.08
C SER A 42 11.43 18.38 -14.99
N ASN A 43 11.72 18.32 -16.29
CA ASN A 43 11.25 19.32 -17.25
C ASN A 43 9.73 19.23 -17.55
N SER A 44 8.99 18.33 -16.90
CA SER A 44 7.53 18.43 -16.80
C SER A 44 7.09 19.61 -15.92
N PHE A 45 7.98 20.14 -15.07
CA PHE A 45 7.73 21.24 -14.15
C PHE A 45 8.72 22.40 -14.39
N PRO A 46 8.62 23.10 -15.54
CA PRO A 46 9.58 24.16 -15.90
C PRO A 46 9.61 25.33 -14.91
N GLN A 47 8.51 25.59 -14.21
CA GLN A 47 8.45 26.60 -13.15
C GLN A 47 9.31 26.24 -11.92
N ILE A 48 9.62 24.96 -11.72
CA ILE A 48 10.45 24.47 -10.60
C ILE A 48 11.88 24.18 -11.08
N PHE A 49 12.02 23.47 -12.19
CA PHE A 49 13.29 22.91 -12.65
C PHE A 49 13.80 23.51 -13.97
N ARG A 50 13.11 24.52 -14.52
CA ARG A 50 13.41 25.13 -15.83
C ARG A 50 13.51 24.04 -16.90
N ASP A 51 14.54 24.08 -17.74
CA ASP A 51 14.76 23.11 -18.81
C ASP A 51 15.64 21.92 -18.39
N ARG A 52 15.96 21.76 -17.10
CA ARG A 52 16.81 20.67 -16.61
C ARG A 52 16.13 19.31 -16.81
N THR A 53 16.87 18.35 -17.36
CA THR A 53 16.39 16.97 -17.65
C THR A 53 17.15 15.89 -16.90
N ASP A 54 18.14 16.29 -16.10
CA ASP A 54 19.14 15.45 -15.43
C ASP A 54 18.88 15.30 -13.92
N ILE A 55 17.78 15.87 -13.42
CA ILE A 55 17.43 15.80 -12.00
C ILE A 55 16.83 14.43 -11.70
N GLN A 56 17.40 13.73 -10.72
CA GLN A 56 16.93 12.42 -10.30
C GLN A 56 15.56 12.53 -9.60
N CYS A 57 14.61 11.69 -10.02
CA CYS A 57 13.31 11.56 -9.37
C CYS A 57 13.31 10.37 -8.41
N LEU A 58 12.76 10.55 -7.20
CA LEU A 58 12.48 9.51 -6.22
C LEU A 58 10.97 9.46 -5.97
N ILE A 59 10.37 8.27 -6.14
CA ILE A 59 8.93 8.07 -6.07
C ILE A 59 8.61 7.13 -4.90
N PRO A 60 8.14 7.67 -3.75
CA PRO A 60 7.59 6.85 -2.68
C PRO A 60 6.15 6.46 -3.03
N CYS A 61 5.88 5.16 -3.15
CA CYS A 61 4.54 4.66 -3.45
C CYS A 61 4.29 3.29 -2.84
N ALA A 62 3.02 2.89 -2.73
CA ALA A 62 2.68 1.50 -2.47
C ALA A 62 2.99 0.63 -3.70
N ILE A 63 3.18 -0.66 -3.48
CA ILE A 63 3.60 -1.61 -4.53
C ILE A 63 2.59 -1.77 -5.68
N ASP A 64 1.30 -1.42 -5.49
CA ASP A 64 0.29 -1.43 -6.56
C ASP A 64 0.54 -0.39 -7.67
N GLN A 65 1.37 0.62 -7.41
CA GLN A 65 1.73 1.63 -8.40
C GLN A 65 2.95 1.26 -9.25
N ASP A 66 3.71 0.21 -8.87
CA ASP A 66 4.90 -0.24 -9.59
C ASP A 66 4.69 -0.45 -11.11
N PRO A 67 3.56 -1.01 -11.59
CA PRO A 67 3.34 -1.20 -13.03
C PRO A 67 3.50 0.09 -13.86
N TYR A 68 3.07 1.24 -13.34
CA TYR A 68 3.24 2.53 -14.00
C TYR A 68 4.70 2.95 -14.12
N PHE A 69 5.46 2.78 -13.05
CA PHE A 69 6.83 3.27 -12.99
C PHE A 69 7.82 2.28 -13.58
N ARG A 70 7.51 0.98 -13.58
CA ARG A 70 8.23 -0.02 -14.36
C ARG A 70 8.18 0.30 -15.85
N MET A 71 6.98 0.59 -16.38
CA MET A 71 6.81 1.11 -17.75
C MET A 71 7.59 2.42 -17.97
N THR A 72 7.53 3.34 -17.00
CA THR A 72 8.24 4.63 -17.09
C THR A 72 9.76 4.45 -17.17
N ARG A 73 10.33 3.51 -16.42
CA ARG A 73 11.78 3.18 -16.44
C ARG A 73 12.22 2.57 -17.77
N ASP A 74 11.35 1.85 -18.46
CA ASP A 74 11.62 1.32 -19.80
C ASP A 74 11.56 2.42 -20.88
N VAL A 75 10.74 3.44 -20.68
CA VAL A 75 10.62 4.59 -21.59
C VAL A 75 11.74 5.60 -21.39
N ALA A 76 12.14 5.88 -20.15
CA ALA A 76 13.11 6.91 -19.78
C ALA A 76 14.39 6.97 -20.66
N PRO A 77 15.14 5.86 -20.86
CA PRO A 77 16.35 5.90 -21.69
C PRO A 77 16.06 6.17 -23.17
N ARG A 78 14.87 5.77 -23.68
CA ARG A 78 14.47 5.98 -25.08
C ARG A 78 14.15 7.45 -25.38
N ILE A 79 13.82 8.24 -24.35
CA ILE A 79 13.52 9.68 -24.47
C ILE A 79 14.62 10.57 -23.90
N GLY A 80 15.76 9.99 -23.52
CA GLY A 80 16.96 10.69 -23.05
C GLY A 80 16.89 11.22 -21.62
N TYR A 81 16.11 10.57 -20.74
CA TYR A 81 15.92 11.00 -19.34
C TYR A 81 16.41 9.94 -18.34
N PRO A 82 16.79 10.34 -17.11
CA PRO A 82 17.16 9.39 -16.06
C PRO A 82 15.97 8.53 -15.65
N LYS A 83 16.24 7.27 -15.31
CA LYS A 83 15.22 6.36 -14.77
C LYS A 83 14.80 6.84 -13.37
N PRO A 84 13.51 6.95 -13.06
CA PRO A 84 13.09 7.25 -11.70
C PRO A 84 13.50 6.14 -10.73
N ALA A 85 13.84 6.52 -9.50
CA ALA A 85 14.06 5.63 -8.37
C ALA A 85 12.75 5.44 -7.61
N LEU A 86 12.55 4.27 -7.01
CA LEU A 86 11.32 3.91 -6.30
C LEU A 86 11.62 3.44 -4.88
N LEU A 87 10.74 3.82 -3.96
CA LEU A 87 10.67 3.26 -2.61
C LEU A 87 9.26 2.72 -2.40
N HIS A 88 9.16 1.41 -2.21
CA HIS A 88 7.88 0.72 -2.07
C HIS A 88 7.48 0.58 -0.61
N SER A 89 6.25 0.98 -0.28
CA SER A 89 5.62 0.64 1.00
C SER A 89 4.80 -0.65 0.87
N THR A 90 4.68 -1.38 1.98
CA THR A 90 3.68 -2.46 2.12
C THR A 90 2.28 -1.88 2.15
N PHE A 91 1.26 -2.70 1.87
CA PHE A 91 -0.12 -2.26 1.98
C PHE A 91 -0.56 -2.07 3.43
N PHE A 92 -1.45 -1.11 3.63
CA PHE A 92 -2.19 -1.01 4.87
C PHE A 92 -3.32 -2.06 4.84
N PRO A 93 -3.35 -3.00 5.81
CA PRO A 93 -4.37 -4.05 5.86
C PRO A 93 -5.77 -3.46 6.04
N ALA A 94 -6.78 -4.10 5.46
CA ALA A 94 -8.18 -3.78 5.75
C ALA A 94 -8.55 -4.19 7.18
N LEU A 95 -9.58 -3.53 7.73
CA LEU A 95 -10.15 -3.90 9.03
C LEU A 95 -10.64 -5.34 9.09
N GLN A 96 -11.05 -5.92 7.95
CA GLN A 96 -11.50 -7.31 7.89
C GLN A 96 -10.38 -8.35 7.80
N GLY A 97 -9.12 -7.92 7.65
CA GLY A 97 -7.94 -8.80 7.65
C GLY A 97 -6.87 -8.39 6.63
N ALA A 98 -5.68 -8.97 6.76
CA ALA A 98 -4.51 -8.63 5.94
C ALA A 98 -4.58 -9.12 4.47
N GLN A 99 -5.62 -9.88 4.10
CA GLN A 99 -5.80 -10.39 2.73
C GLN A 99 -6.29 -9.32 1.75
N THR A 100 -6.88 -8.24 2.27
CA THR A 100 -7.40 -7.14 1.45
C THR A 100 -6.77 -5.83 1.87
N LYS A 101 -6.53 -4.96 0.88
CA LYS A 101 -6.09 -3.57 1.06
C LYS A 101 -7.26 -2.75 1.62
N MET A 102 -6.97 -1.86 2.56
CA MET A 102 -7.93 -0.85 2.99
C MET A 102 -8.40 0.01 1.80
N SER A 103 -9.71 0.06 1.56
CA SER A 103 -10.28 0.71 0.38
C SER A 103 -11.49 1.57 0.76
N ALA A 104 -11.51 2.82 0.29
CA ALA A 104 -12.64 3.72 0.48
C ALA A 104 -13.95 3.19 -0.13
N SER A 105 -13.86 2.25 -1.08
CA SER A 105 -15.01 1.60 -1.70
C SER A 105 -15.77 0.66 -0.76
N ASP A 106 -15.13 0.17 0.32
CA ASP A 106 -15.80 -0.55 1.40
C ASP A 106 -15.70 0.28 2.70
N PRO A 107 -16.78 0.97 3.11
CA PRO A 107 -16.81 1.79 4.31
C PRO A 107 -16.50 1.03 5.60
N ASN A 108 -16.69 -0.29 5.61
CA ASN A 108 -16.40 -1.14 6.76
C ASN A 108 -14.94 -1.61 6.80
N SER A 109 -14.21 -1.46 5.68
CA SER A 109 -12.79 -1.83 5.60
C SER A 109 -11.84 -0.74 6.07
N SER A 110 -12.33 0.49 6.17
CA SER A 110 -11.50 1.69 6.28
C SER A 110 -11.83 2.55 7.50
N ILE A 111 -10.79 3.05 8.15
CA ILE A 111 -10.87 4.17 9.08
C ILE A 111 -10.61 5.45 8.27
N PHE A 112 -11.60 6.31 8.17
CA PHE A 112 -11.49 7.55 7.42
C PHE A 112 -10.91 8.67 8.28
N LEU A 113 -10.22 9.62 7.64
CA LEU A 113 -9.70 10.82 8.33
C LEU A 113 -10.82 11.73 8.87
N THR A 114 -12.06 11.53 8.42
CA THR A 114 -13.26 12.22 8.89
C THR A 114 -14.00 11.49 10.00
N ASP A 115 -13.56 10.28 10.38
CA ASP A 115 -14.21 9.52 11.44
C ASP A 115 -14.02 10.23 12.80
N THR A 116 -15.11 10.35 13.55
CA THR A 116 -15.07 10.81 14.95
C THR A 116 -14.39 9.78 15.84
N ALA A 117 -13.87 10.20 17.01
CA ALA A 117 -13.26 9.29 17.98
C ALA A 117 -14.17 8.10 18.37
N LYS A 118 -15.49 8.33 18.42
CA LYS A 118 -16.48 7.27 18.67
C LYS A 118 -16.55 6.28 17.50
N GLN A 119 -16.58 6.76 16.26
CA GLN A 119 -16.58 5.91 15.06
C GLN A 119 -15.29 5.10 14.94
N ILE A 120 -14.13 5.71 15.20
CA ILE A 120 -12.84 5.01 15.24
C ILE A 120 -12.87 3.89 16.28
N LYS A 121 -13.31 4.18 17.51
CA LYS A 121 -13.41 3.17 18.58
C LYS A 121 -14.33 2.02 18.17
N THR A 122 -15.49 2.32 17.58
CA THR A 122 -16.42 1.30 17.11
C THR A 122 -15.79 0.44 16.03
N LYS A 123 -15.23 1.04 14.96
CA LYS A 123 -14.61 0.32 13.83
C LYS A 123 -13.44 -0.58 14.27
N VAL A 124 -12.61 -0.09 15.18
CA VAL A 124 -11.50 -0.87 15.77
C VAL A 124 -12.02 -1.98 16.70
N SER A 125 -13.15 -1.77 17.37
CA SER A 125 -13.73 -2.76 18.28
C SER A 125 -14.57 -3.83 17.57
N SER A 126 -15.13 -3.52 16.40
CA SER A 126 -16.01 -4.40 15.63
C SER A 126 -15.30 -5.16 14.50
N GLY A 127 -14.01 -4.91 14.25
CA GLY A 127 -13.25 -5.60 13.20
C GLY A 127 -12.92 -7.07 13.56
N PRO A 128 -12.96 -8.00 12.59
CA PRO A 128 -12.57 -9.39 12.83
C PRO A 128 -11.06 -9.47 13.11
N GLY A 129 -10.73 -10.05 14.25
CA GLY A 129 -9.35 -10.15 14.74
C GLY A 129 -9.27 -10.22 16.26
N ARG A 130 -10.24 -9.66 16.98
CA ARG A 130 -10.27 -9.80 18.44
C ARG A 130 -10.43 -11.27 18.85
N GLY A 131 -9.44 -11.75 19.61
CA GLY A 131 -9.70 -12.74 20.65
C GLY A 131 -10.84 -12.26 21.56
N GLN A 132 -11.56 -13.19 22.17
CA GLN A 132 -12.79 -12.96 22.94
C GLN A 132 -12.72 -11.78 23.93
N PRO A 133 -13.88 -11.17 24.28
CA PRO A 133 -13.95 -10.08 25.24
C PRO A 133 -13.25 -10.44 26.55
N ALA A 134 -12.55 -9.46 27.13
CA ALA A 134 -11.88 -9.56 28.42
C ALA A 134 -12.87 -10.03 29.50
N GLY A 135 -12.79 -11.31 29.84
CA GLY A 135 -13.76 -11.99 30.72
C GLY A 135 -13.75 -13.52 30.62
N SER A 136 -13.17 -14.11 29.56
CA SER A 136 -12.85 -15.54 29.51
C SER A 136 -11.36 -15.78 29.79
N GLU A 137 -11.05 -16.66 30.74
CA GLU A 137 -9.69 -17.07 31.16
C GLU A 137 -8.96 -17.91 30.08
N THR A 138 -9.03 -17.48 28.82
CA THR A 138 -8.35 -18.17 27.73
C THR A 138 -7.83 -17.12 26.78
N CYS A 139 -6.55 -16.77 26.93
CA CYS A 139 -5.83 -16.05 25.88
C CYS A 139 -5.87 -16.93 24.63
N PRO A 140 -6.48 -16.54 23.49
CA PRO A 140 -6.23 -17.26 22.26
C PRO A 140 -4.89 -16.75 21.73
N GLY A 141 -3.92 -17.65 21.53
CA GLY A 141 -2.62 -17.32 20.97
C GLY A 141 -2.75 -16.72 19.57
N GLY A 142 -2.90 -15.40 19.48
CA GLY A 142 -3.07 -14.68 18.24
C GLY A 142 -1.73 -14.39 17.60
N HIS A 143 -1.49 -14.90 16.38
CA HIS A 143 -0.32 -14.48 15.60
C HIS A 143 -0.39 -12.96 15.35
N THR A 144 0.56 -12.18 15.88
CA THR A 144 0.61 -10.73 15.69
C THR A 144 0.67 -10.33 14.20
N HIS A 145 1.13 -11.25 13.35
CA HIS A 145 1.15 -11.10 11.89
C HIS A 145 -0.22 -11.11 11.22
N THR A 146 -1.28 -11.60 11.86
CA THR A 146 -2.64 -11.64 11.28
C THR A 146 -3.58 -10.61 11.89
N HIS A 147 -3.17 -9.96 12.98
CA HIS A 147 -4.00 -9.02 13.70
C HIS A 147 -3.84 -7.60 13.11
N THR A 148 -4.84 -7.15 12.34
CA THR A 148 -4.84 -5.82 11.68
C THR A 148 -4.52 -4.70 12.66
N THR A 149 -5.03 -4.75 13.90
CA THR A 149 -4.73 -3.72 14.91
C THR A 149 -3.24 -3.66 15.27
N ALA A 150 -2.57 -4.81 15.38
CA ALA A 150 -1.13 -4.86 15.71
C ALA A 150 -0.28 -4.35 14.53
N GLN A 151 -0.70 -4.63 13.30
CA GLN A 151 -0.06 -4.09 12.10
C GLN A 151 -0.21 -2.56 12.00
N CYS A 152 -1.38 -2.00 12.35
CA CYS A 152 -1.58 -0.55 12.40
C CYS A 152 -0.69 0.13 13.44
N PHE A 153 -0.50 -0.49 14.62
CA PHE A 153 0.40 0.03 15.66
C PHE A 153 1.87 0.03 15.22
N GLY A 154 2.31 -0.99 14.47
CA GLY A 154 3.67 -1.06 13.93
C GLY A 154 4.02 0.03 12.90
N LEU A 155 3.03 0.77 12.40
CA LEU A 155 3.21 1.88 11.46
C LEU A 155 3.29 3.25 12.16
N GLN A 156 3.02 3.30 13.46
CA GLN A 156 3.21 4.49 14.27
C GLN A 156 4.67 4.56 14.76
N PRO A 157 5.23 5.77 14.96
CA PRO A 157 6.59 5.90 15.47
C PRO A 157 6.73 5.13 16.79
N PRO A 158 7.81 4.37 16.98
CA PRO A 158 7.96 3.51 18.14
C PRO A 158 8.01 4.35 19.41
N SER A 159 7.10 4.05 20.33
CA SER A 159 7.17 4.51 21.72
C SER A 159 7.61 3.33 22.60
N HIS A 160 8.28 3.58 23.73
CA HIS A 160 8.65 2.51 24.67
C HIS A 160 7.45 1.62 25.06
N ARG A 161 6.25 2.22 25.08
CA ARG A 161 5.00 1.55 25.41
C ARG A 161 4.48 0.65 24.28
N SER A 162 4.51 1.13 23.02
CA SER A 162 4.02 0.35 21.88
C SER A 162 4.85 -0.91 21.60
N ASN A 163 6.17 -0.82 21.81
CA ASN A 163 7.06 -1.99 21.66
C ASN A 163 6.84 -3.02 22.76
N ALA A 164 6.65 -2.57 24.01
CA ALA A 164 6.33 -3.46 25.13
C ALA A 164 4.97 -4.17 24.93
N GLU A 165 3.93 -3.44 24.52
CA GLU A 165 2.60 -4.00 24.27
C GLU A 165 2.59 -5.01 23.09
N LEU A 166 3.37 -4.75 22.03
CA LEU A 166 3.56 -5.70 20.92
C LEU A 166 4.33 -6.96 21.37
N GLN A 167 5.34 -6.79 22.21
CA GLN A 167 6.18 -7.87 22.72
C GLN A 167 5.39 -8.76 23.69
N ASP A 168 4.55 -8.18 24.55
CA ASP A 168 3.62 -8.89 25.44
C ASP A 168 2.61 -9.71 24.63
N CYS A 169 2.05 -9.14 23.55
CA CYS A 169 1.19 -9.89 22.63
C CYS A 169 1.92 -11.07 21.95
N GLN A 170 3.20 -10.93 21.59
CA GLN A 170 3.99 -12.02 21.01
C GLN A 170 4.33 -13.12 22.05
N LEU A 171 4.65 -12.73 23.28
CA LEU A 171 4.93 -13.63 24.40
C LEU A 171 3.71 -14.48 24.78
N CYS A 172 2.52 -13.88 24.86
CA CYS A 172 1.27 -14.61 25.07
C CYS A 172 1.00 -15.67 24.00
N SER A 173 1.37 -15.40 22.75
CA SER A 173 1.19 -16.36 21.64
C SER A 173 2.17 -17.52 21.69
N LEU A 174 3.43 -17.28 22.11
CA LEU A 174 4.43 -18.33 22.29
C LEU A 174 4.09 -19.24 23.49
N GLN A 175 3.53 -18.69 24.57
CA GLN A 175 3.12 -19.47 25.74
C GLN A 175 1.95 -20.42 25.45
N ASN A 176 1.02 -20.04 24.56
CA ASN A 176 -0.09 -20.91 24.16
C ASN A 176 0.31 -22.07 23.24
N SER A 177 1.35 -21.90 22.43
CA SER A 177 1.86 -22.98 21.56
C SER A 177 2.55 -24.13 22.30
N ARG A 178 2.71 -24.03 23.64
CA ARG A 178 3.38 -25.03 24.49
C ARG A 178 2.43 -25.81 25.41
N GLN A 179 1.11 -25.69 25.26
CA GLN A 179 0.19 -26.52 26.05
C GLN A 179 0.21 -27.98 25.55
N PRO A 180 0.39 -28.98 26.44
CA PRO A 180 0.40 -30.39 26.04
C PRO A 180 -1.00 -30.84 25.61
N VAL A 181 -1.09 -31.47 24.44
CA VAL A 181 -2.31 -32.11 23.94
C VAL A 181 -2.64 -33.28 24.88
N LEU A 182 -3.76 -33.21 25.61
CA LEU A 182 -4.25 -34.34 26.39
C LEU A 182 -4.66 -35.49 25.44
N PRO A 183 -4.24 -36.74 25.70
CA PRO A 183 -4.64 -37.88 24.87
C PRO A 183 -6.09 -38.27 25.17
N THR A 184 -6.89 -38.41 24.10
CA THR A 184 -8.18 -39.13 24.08
C THR A 184 -7.98 -40.63 24.03
#